data_AF-A0A8H9Z795-F1
#
_entry.id   AF-A0A8H9Z795-F1
#
_cell.length_a   1.000
_cell.length_b   1.000
_cell.length_c   1.000
_cell.angle_alpha   90.00
_cell.angle_beta   90.00
_cell.angle_gamma   90.00
#
_symmetry.space_group_name_H-M   'P 1'
#
loop_
_entity.id
_entity.type
_entity.pdbx_description
1 polymer ?
#
loop_
_entity_poly.entity_id
_entity_poly.type
_entity_poly.pdbx_seq_one_letter_code
_entity_poly.pdbx_strand_id
1 'polypeptide(L)'
;MRLSSRLKSLVALSLASLLGACSNYHYKEYQGDWAPETMTPYDLSGNQADAPVVYFATVRYRALGVPFHRLLLATHVDDQLLEGAGRRSILDIAGKQALRLTPGKHSLSWCWASMNALGTGGGKCGFTARDVEFRAGKRYIVDFDTVDAINGPPGRETMTITITSEIRDLDTREVVYPPKGSEALTKSMDG
;
A
#
# COMPACT_ATOMS: atom_id res chain seq x y z
N MET A 1 -34.71 -38.88 24.40
CA MET A 1 -34.46 -37.51 23.88
C MET A 1 -33.52 -37.58 22.69
N ARG A 2 -34.04 -37.38 21.47
CA ARG A 2 -33.21 -37.29 20.26
C ARG A 2 -32.70 -35.84 20.16
N LEU A 3 -31.41 -35.62 20.42
CA LEU A 3 -30.79 -34.32 20.15
C LEU A 3 -30.83 -34.08 18.64
N SER A 4 -31.56 -33.03 18.26
CA SER A 4 -31.81 -32.58 16.90
C SER A 4 -30.51 -32.46 16.09
N SER A 5 -30.46 -33.18 14.97
CA SER A 5 -29.41 -33.12 13.93
C SER A 5 -29.15 -31.70 13.40
N ARG A 6 -30.09 -30.75 13.60
CA ARG A 6 -29.95 -29.35 13.15
C ARG A 6 -28.99 -28.53 14.01
N LEU A 7 -28.75 -28.93 15.26
CA LEU A 7 -27.89 -28.17 16.17
C LEU A 7 -26.40 -28.35 15.86
N LYS A 8 -26.02 -29.50 15.26
CA LYS A 8 -24.63 -29.78 14.85
C LYS A 8 -24.21 -29.00 13.60
N SER A 9 -25.15 -28.63 12.72
CA SER A 9 -24.86 -27.88 11.50
C SER A 9 -24.69 -26.37 11.73
N LEU A 10 -25.33 -25.80 12.76
CA LEU A 10 -25.20 -24.37 13.09
C LEU A 10 -23.86 -24.02 13.75
N VAL A 11 -23.29 -24.95 14.52
CA VAL A 11 -21.97 -24.77 15.15
C VAL A 11 -20.84 -24.85 14.11
N ALA A 12 -20.99 -25.69 13.09
CA ALA A 12 -20.00 -25.78 12.01
C ALA A 12 -19.97 -24.53 11.11
N LEU A 13 -21.12 -23.87 10.88
CA LEU A 13 -21.18 -22.63 10.08
C LEU A 13 -20.60 -21.41 10.81
N SER A 14 -20.62 -21.39 12.14
CA SER A 14 -20.10 -20.27 12.95
C SER A 14 -18.59 -20.36 13.23
N LEU A 15 -17.99 -21.56 13.16
CA LEU A 15 -16.53 -21.71 13.19
C LEU A 15 -15.85 -21.36 11.85
N ALA A 16 -16.54 -21.47 10.72
CA ALA A 16 -15.98 -21.11 9.42
C ALA A 16 -15.80 -19.58 9.23
N SER A 17 -16.61 -18.75 9.91
CA SER A 17 -16.46 -17.29 9.91
C SER A 17 -15.27 -16.78 10.75
N LEU A 18 -14.64 -17.63 11.57
CA LEU A 18 -13.53 -17.26 12.44
C LEU A 18 -12.14 -17.55 11.81
N LEU A 19 -12.08 -18.25 10.68
CA LEU A 19 -10.82 -18.67 10.05
C LEU A 19 -10.41 -17.83 8.82
N GLY A 20 -11.14 -16.76 8.52
CA GLY A 20 -10.83 -15.84 7.43
C GLY A 20 -11.11 -14.39 7.82
N ALA A 21 -10.42 -13.87 8.84
CA ALA A 21 -10.65 -12.51 9.29
C ALA A 21 -9.95 -11.49 8.38
N CYS A 22 -10.38 -11.38 7.11
CA CYS A 22 -10.05 -10.24 6.27
C CYS A 22 -10.44 -8.96 7.03
N SER A 23 -9.53 -7.97 7.07
CA SER A 23 -9.88 -6.65 7.58
C SER A 23 -10.78 -5.97 6.55
N ASN A 24 -11.88 -5.35 6.99
CA ASN A 24 -12.77 -4.59 6.11
C ASN A 24 -12.54 -3.07 6.18
N TYR A 25 -11.58 -2.62 7.01
CA TYR A 25 -11.29 -1.20 7.21
C TYR A 25 -10.56 -0.61 6.00
N HIS A 26 -11.05 0.52 5.50
CA HIS A 26 -10.34 1.36 4.53
C HIS A 26 -10.05 2.73 5.15
N TYR A 27 -8.93 3.29 4.73
CA TYR A 27 -8.49 4.62 5.13
C TYR A 27 -9.01 5.59 4.08
N LYS A 28 -9.90 6.51 4.47
CA LYS A 28 -10.61 7.40 3.54
C LYS A 28 -11.30 6.57 2.43
N GLU A 29 -11.45 7.16 1.25
CA GLU A 29 -12.04 6.53 0.06
C GLU A 29 -11.06 5.65 -0.73
N TYR A 30 -9.94 5.25 -0.11
CA TYR A 30 -8.94 4.42 -0.80
C TYR A 30 -9.35 2.96 -0.87
N GLN A 31 -9.02 2.32 -1.98
CA GLN A 31 -9.22 0.90 -2.17
C GLN A 31 -8.40 0.11 -1.15
N GLY A 32 -9.08 -0.77 -0.42
CA GLY A 32 -8.51 -1.57 0.66
C GLY A 32 -7.67 -2.74 0.17
N ASP A 33 -8.25 -3.58 -0.68
CA ASP A 33 -7.59 -4.78 -1.18
C ASP A 33 -6.92 -4.52 -2.54
N TRP A 34 -5.86 -5.26 -2.81
CA TRP A 34 -5.23 -5.27 -4.11
C TRP A 34 -6.19 -5.82 -5.18
N ALA A 35 -6.70 -4.92 -6.02
CA ALA A 35 -7.54 -5.18 -7.18
C ALA A 35 -7.28 -4.07 -8.21
N PRO A 36 -6.12 -4.09 -8.89
CA PRO A 36 -5.65 -2.98 -9.74
C PRO A 36 -6.64 -2.65 -10.87
N GLU A 37 -7.39 -3.62 -11.35
CA GLU A 37 -8.42 -3.48 -12.39
C GLU A 37 -9.61 -2.60 -11.97
N THR A 38 -9.85 -2.42 -10.67
CA THR A 38 -10.91 -1.54 -10.16
C THR A 38 -10.40 -0.16 -9.76
N MET A 39 -9.08 0.03 -9.71
CA MET A 39 -8.49 1.33 -9.43
C MET A 39 -8.64 2.23 -10.65
N THR A 40 -9.10 3.47 -10.45
CA THR A 40 -9.14 4.49 -11.50
C THR A 40 -7.83 5.27 -11.51
N PRO A 41 -6.97 5.13 -12.53
CA PRO A 41 -5.69 5.85 -12.56
C PRO A 41 -5.89 7.34 -12.75
N TYR A 42 -5.09 8.14 -12.04
CA TYR A 42 -4.98 9.56 -12.30
C TYR A 42 -4.18 9.78 -13.59
N ASP A 43 -4.82 10.34 -14.62
CA ASP A 43 -4.22 10.45 -15.95
C ASP A 43 -3.33 11.69 -16.09
N LEU A 44 -2.05 11.44 -16.35
CA LEU A 44 -1.02 12.42 -16.68
C LEU A 44 -0.48 12.23 -18.11
N SER A 45 -1.00 11.25 -18.85
CA SER A 45 -0.58 10.90 -20.21
C SER A 45 -1.27 11.71 -21.30
N GLY A 46 -2.33 12.45 -20.96
CA GLY A 46 -3.19 13.11 -21.94
C GLY A 46 -4.03 12.12 -22.75
N ASN A 47 -4.52 11.04 -22.12
CA ASN A 47 -5.30 9.97 -22.72
C ASN A 47 -4.56 9.18 -23.83
N GLN A 48 -3.24 9.03 -23.73
CA GLN A 48 -2.51 8.15 -24.66
C GLN A 48 -2.99 6.70 -24.52
N ALA A 49 -3.17 6.03 -25.66
CA ALA A 49 -3.78 4.70 -25.72
C ALA A 49 -2.90 3.61 -25.09
N ASP A 50 -1.58 3.76 -25.24
CA ASP A 50 -0.53 2.86 -24.74
C ASP A 50 0.18 3.45 -23.51
N ALA A 51 -0.46 4.38 -22.79
CA ALA A 51 0.08 4.94 -21.57
C ALA A 51 0.34 3.85 -20.51
N PRO A 52 1.57 3.71 -19.97
CA PRO A 52 1.81 2.83 -18.85
C PRO A 52 1.00 3.23 -17.63
N VAL A 53 0.65 2.22 -16.81
CA VAL A 53 -0.05 2.43 -15.54
C VAL A 53 0.83 1.97 -14.39
N VAL A 54 1.01 2.84 -13.40
CA VAL A 54 1.76 2.57 -12.18
C VAL A 54 0.80 2.55 -11.01
N TYR A 55 0.62 1.38 -10.41
CA TYR A 55 -0.20 1.16 -9.23
C TYR A 55 0.64 1.27 -7.96
N PHE A 56 0.01 1.67 -6.86
CA PHE A 56 0.62 1.78 -5.54
C PHE A 56 -0.05 0.77 -4.62
N ALA A 57 0.76 -0.13 -4.05
CA ALA A 57 0.25 -1.27 -3.31
C ALA A 57 -0.60 -0.86 -2.11
N THR A 58 -1.56 -1.73 -1.79
CA THR A 58 -2.51 -1.57 -0.70
C THR A 58 -2.81 -2.92 -0.08
N VAL A 59 -2.93 -2.96 1.25
CA VAL A 59 -3.21 -4.19 1.99
C VAL A 59 -4.04 -3.88 3.24
N ARG A 60 -5.02 -4.75 3.48
CA ARG A 60 -5.76 -4.81 4.73
C ARG A 60 -5.33 -6.02 5.53
N TYR A 61 -5.08 -5.82 6.81
CA TYR A 61 -4.67 -6.90 7.71
C TYR A 61 -5.19 -6.63 9.12
N ARG A 62 -5.03 -7.61 10.00
CA ARG A 62 -5.31 -7.47 11.44
C ARG A 62 -4.03 -7.68 12.23
N ALA A 63 -3.79 -6.80 13.21
CA ALA A 63 -2.77 -6.99 14.23
C ALA A 63 -3.44 -6.93 15.59
N LEU A 64 -3.26 -7.97 16.41
CA LEU A 64 -3.88 -8.09 17.75
C LEU A 64 -5.41 -7.85 17.72
N GLY A 65 -6.08 -8.35 16.68
CA GLY A 65 -7.53 -8.18 16.47
C GLY A 65 -7.95 -6.83 15.89
N VAL A 66 -7.07 -5.82 15.90
CA VAL A 66 -7.34 -4.48 15.36
C VAL A 66 -7.16 -4.50 13.84
N PRO A 67 -8.17 -4.06 13.05
CA PRO A 67 -8.05 -3.97 11.59
C PRO A 67 -7.25 -2.73 11.17
N PHE A 68 -6.28 -2.96 10.29
CA PHE A 68 -5.41 -1.96 9.68
C PHE A 68 -5.59 -1.92 8.17
N HIS A 69 -5.25 -0.77 7.60
CA HIS A 69 -5.09 -0.53 6.18
C HIS A 69 -3.74 0.16 5.96
N ARG A 70 -2.84 -0.54 5.27
CA ARG A 70 -1.52 -0.07 4.85
C ARG A 70 -1.53 0.15 3.36
N LEU A 71 -1.06 1.30 2.90
CA LEU A 71 -1.05 1.64 1.49
C LEU A 71 0.06 2.62 1.13
N LEU A 72 0.47 2.57 -0.13
CA LEU A 72 1.29 3.59 -0.75
C LEU A 72 0.42 4.60 -1.50
N LEU A 73 0.82 5.87 -1.47
CA LEU A 73 0.12 6.96 -2.11
C LEU A 73 1.12 7.82 -2.88
N ALA A 74 0.96 7.88 -4.19
CA ALA A 74 1.74 8.76 -5.05
C ALA A 74 1.49 10.22 -4.65
N THR A 75 2.58 10.97 -4.49
CA THR A 75 2.52 12.39 -4.14
C THR A 75 3.14 13.28 -5.20
N HIS A 76 4.18 12.82 -5.89
CA HIS A 76 4.83 13.59 -6.94
C HIS A 76 5.14 12.73 -8.16
N VAL A 77 5.12 13.38 -9.32
CA VAL A 77 5.65 12.90 -10.59
C VAL A 77 6.55 13.99 -11.14
N ASP A 78 7.78 13.64 -11.50
CA ASP A 78 8.78 14.57 -12.06
C ASP A 78 8.94 15.86 -11.22
N ASP A 79 9.06 15.66 -9.90
CA ASP A 79 9.16 16.71 -8.87
C ASP A 79 7.94 17.63 -8.76
N GLN A 80 6.87 17.39 -9.52
CA GLN A 80 5.62 18.12 -9.40
C GLN A 80 4.67 17.43 -8.41
N LEU A 81 4.17 18.21 -7.46
CA LEU A 81 3.17 17.76 -6.50
C LEU A 81 1.84 17.48 -7.21
N LEU A 82 1.27 16.31 -6.97
CA LEU A 82 -0.05 15.94 -7.48
C LEU A 82 -1.15 16.67 -6.72
N GLU A 83 -2.23 17.01 -7.42
CA GLU A 83 -3.35 17.75 -6.83
C GLU A 83 -3.92 17.03 -5.60
N GLY A 84 -3.98 17.77 -4.49
CA GLY A 84 -4.50 17.31 -3.21
C GLY A 84 -3.59 16.31 -2.48
N ALA A 85 -2.41 16.00 -3.01
CA ALA A 85 -1.49 15.04 -2.42
C ALA A 85 -0.56 15.67 -1.37
N GLY A 86 0.10 14.81 -0.61
CA GLY A 86 1.08 15.18 0.40
C GLY A 86 0.63 14.85 1.82
N ARG A 87 1.41 15.35 2.78
CA ARG A 87 1.22 15.10 4.20
C ARG A 87 0.87 16.39 4.91
N ARG A 88 -0.33 16.47 5.49
CA ARG A 88 -0.77 17.59 6.34
C ARG A 88 -0.46 17.33 7.81
N SER A 89 -0.51 16.08 8.24
CA SER A 89 -0.13 15.63 9.59
C SER A 89 0.35 14.18 9.56
N ILE A 90 0.73 13.59 10.71
CA ILE A 90 1.12 12.17 10.74
C ILE A 90 -0.03 11.22 10.41
N LEU A 91 -1.29 11.64 10.61
CA LEU A 91 -2.50 10.86 10.36
C LEU A 91 -3.27 11.33 9.12
N ASP A 92 -2.84 12.42 8.49
CA ASP A 92 -3.48 12.98 7.30
C ASP A 92 -2.50 13.01 6.13
N ILE A 93 -2.51 11.90 5.40
CA ILE A 93 -1.77 11.69 4.15
C ILE A 93 -2.79 11.50 3.03
N ALA A 94 -2.53 12.16 1.90
CA ALA A 94 -3.32 12.02 0.69
C ALA A 94 -2.40 11.86 -0.53
N GLY A 95 -2.92 11.19 -1.55
CA GLY A 95 -2.24 10.96 -2.82
C GLY A 95 -3.07 10.09 -3.75
N LYS A 96 -2.44 9.56 -4.80
CA LYS A 96 -3.09 8.71 -5.82
C LYS A 96 -2.65 7.25 -5.66
N GLN A 97 -3.59 6.30 -5.81
CA GLN A 97 -3.30 4.85 -5.77
C GLN A 97 -2.88 4.29 -7.13
N ALA A 98 -3.14 5.01 -8.21
CA ALA A 98 -2.72 4.63 -9.55
C ALA A 98 -2.46 5.88 -10.39
N LEU A 99 -1.43 5.82 -11.22
CA LEU A 99 -1.05 6.86 -12.16
C LEU A 99 -1.04 6.27 -13.57
N ARG A 100 -1.53 7.04 -14.55
CA ARG A 100 -1.31 6.76 -15.96
C ARG A 100 -0.33 7.81 -16.49
N LEU A 101 0.81 7.36 -16.99
CA LEU A 101 1.94 8.24 -17.39
C LEU A 101 2.15 8.19 -18.90
N THR A 102 2.86 9.18 -19.44
CA THR A 102 3.45 9.02 -20.78
C THR A 102 4.51 7.92 -20.76
N PRO A 103 4.77 7.21 -21.88
CA PRO A 103 5.93 6.33 -21.96
C PRO A 103 7.24 7.10 -21.83
N GLY A 104 8.22 6.55 -21.11
CA GLY A 104 9.55 7.12 -20.93
C GLY A 104 10.02 7.13 -19.47
N LYS A 105 11.04 7.96 -19.19
CA LYS A 105 11.60 8.10 -17.85
C LYS A 105 10.78 9.06 -17.00
N HIS A 106 10.42 8.61 -15.81
CA HIS A 106 9.77 9.45 -14.80
C HIS A 106 10.41 9.27 -13.42
N SER A 107 10.37 10.34 -12.63
CA SER A 107 10.68 10.32 -11.20
C SER A 107 9.38 10.26 -10.41
N LEU A 108 9.25 9.29 -9.50
CA LEU A 108 8.06 9.15 -8.65
C LEU A 108 8.43 9.42 -7.19
N SER A 109 7.55 10.09 -6.45
CA SER A 109 7.64 10.12 -4.99
C SER A 109 6.32 9.78 -4.31
N TRP A 110 6.39 9.05 -3.20
CA TRP A 110 5.21 8.55 -2.50
C TRP A 110 5.35 8.58 -0.98
N CYS A 111 4.20 8.38 -0.33
CA CYS A 111 4.09 8.14 1.10
C CYS A 111 3.56 6.73 1.34
N TRP A 112 4.03 6.11 2.41
CA TRP A 112 3.41 4.97 3.06
C TRP A 112 2.52 5.49 4.19
N ALA A 113 1.29 4.97 4.28
CA ALA A 113 0.35 5.25 5.35
C ALA A 113 -0.14 3.94 5.97
N SER A 114 -0.33 3.93 7.29
CA SER A 114 -0.87 2.80 8.04
C SER A 114 -1.86 3.34 9.05
N MET A 115 -3.14 3.05 8.85
CA MET A 115 -4.21 3.51 9.72
C MET A 115 -5.04 2.32 10.18
N ASN A 116 -5.56 2.39 11.40
CA ASN A 116 -6.53 1.42 11.89
C ASN A 116 -7.93 2.01 12.08
N ALA A 117 -8.89 1.13 12.30
CA ALA A 117 -10.28 1.51 12.53
C ALA A 117 -10.52 2.32 13.80
N LEU A 118 -9.54 2.42 14.71
CA LEU A 118 -9.63 3.26 15.92
C LEU A 118 -9.15 4.69 15.66
N GLY A 119 -8.74 5.02 14.41
CA GLY A 119 -8.22 6.33 14.05
C GLY A 119 -6.77 6.56 14.48
N THR A 120 -6.06 5.51 14.94
CA THR A 120 -4.63 5.59 15.22
C THR A 120 -3.82 4.99 14.08
N GLY A 121 -2.57 5.42 13.96
CA GLY A 121 -1.74 5.07 12.83
C GLY A 121 -0.57 6.01 12.64
N GLY A 122 -0.02 6.01 11.44
CA GLY A 122 1.05 6.92 11.06
C GLY A 122 1.39 6.80 9.59
N GLY A 123 2.41 7.54 9.17
CA GLY A 123 2.93 7.40 7.84
C GLY A 123 4.29 8.04 7.62
N LYS A 124 4.96 7.56 6.59
CA LYS A 124 6.31 7.96 6.19
C LYS A 124 6.27 8.42 4.75
N CYS A 125 6.86 9.58 4.47
CA CYS A 125 6.88 10.17 3.13
C CYS A 125 8.29 10.33 2.59
N GLY A 126 8.36 10.74 1.32
CA GLY A 126 9.60 11.05 0.61
C GLY A 126 10.32 9.80 0.11
N PHE A 127 9.63 8.68 -0.02
CA PHE A 127 10.13 7.59 -0.84
C PHE A 127 10.21 8.12 -2.28
N THR A 128 11.34 7.94 -2.95
CA THR A 128 11.58 8.51 -4.26
C THR A 128 12.33 7.51 -5.13
N ALA A 129 11.86 7.34 -6.36
CA ALA A 129 12.56 6.66 -7.43
C ALA A 129 12.85 7.67 -8.55
N ARG A 130 14.08 7.70 -9.05
CA ARG A 130 14.52 8.66 -10.08
C ARG A 130 14.72 7.97 -11.41
N ASP A 131 14.32 8.65 -12.48
CA ASP A 131 14.60 8.26 -13.87
C ASP A 131 14.21 6.82 -14.22
N VAL A 132 13.09 6.35 -13.67
CA VAL A 132 12.58 4.99 -13.90
C VAL A 132 11.92 4.95 -15.27
N GLU A 133 12.33 3.99 -16.11
CA GLU A 133 11.78 3.79 -17.44
C GLU A 133 10.44 3.04 -17.39
N PHE A 134 9.36 3.72 -17.77
CA PHE A 134 8.02 3.15 -17.92
C PHE A 134 7.69 2.97 -19.40
N ARG A 135 7.60 1.70 -19.84
CA ARG A 135 7.41 1.35 -21.25
C ARG A 135 5.95 1.42 -21.65
N ALA A 136 5.70 1.78 -22.91
CA ALA A 136 4.36 1.78 -23.49
C ALA A 136 3.63 0.44 -23.30
N GLY A 137 2.33 0.52 -22.96
CA GLY A 137 1.43 -0.61 -22.77
C GLY A 137 1.69 -1.45 -21.53
N LYS A 138 2.65 -1.08 -20.68
CA LYS A 138 3.03 -1.84 -19.49
C LYS A 138 2.29 -1.40 -18.23
N ARG A 139 2.23 -2.32 -17.27
CA ARG A 139 1.70 -2.08 -15.94
C ARG A 139 2.79 -2.31 -14.93
N TYR A 140 2.87 -1.45 -13.94
CA TYR A 140 3.87 -1.48 -12.88
C TYR A 140 3.19 -1.39 -11.53
N ILE A 141 3.84 -1.92 -10.51
CA ILE A 141 3.44 -1.73 -9.12
C ILE A 141 4.62 -1.19 -8.33
N VAL A 142 4.37 -0.11 -7.60
CA VAL A 142 5.18 0.30 -6.45
C VAL A 142 4.69 -0.52 -5.28
N ASP A 143 5.52 -1.45 -4.81
CA ASP A 143 5.18 -2.34 -3.71
C ASP A 143 5.99 -2.02 -2.46
N PHE A 144 5.58 -2.61 -1.34
CA PHE A 144 6.28 -2.47 -0.09
C PHE A 144 6.21 -3.73 0.78
N ASP A 145 7.26 -3.91 1.56
CA ASP A 145 7.30 -4.80 2.70
C ASP A 145 7.51 -3.99 3.98
N THR A 146 7.05 -4.53 5.10
CA THR A 146 7.22 -3.92 6.42
C THR A 146 7.75 -4.90 7.44
N VAL A 147 8.71 -4.45 8.25
CA VAL A 147 9.19 -5.15 9.44
C VAL A 147 8.93 -4.26 10.65
N ASP A 148 8.15 -4.79 11.60
CA ASP A 148 7.79 -4.10 12.84
C ASP A 148 8.68 -4.64 13.98
N ALA A 149 9.31 -3.76 14.75
CA ALA A 149 10.18 -4.10 15.88
C ALA A 149 9.82 -3.28 17.12
N ILE A 150 9.93 -3.88 18.31
CA ILE A 150 9.77 -3.18 19.59
C ILE A 150 11.14 -3.16 20.25
N ASN A 151 11.69 -1.96 20.47
CA ASN A 151 13.04 -1.76 20.98
C ASN A 151 13.00 -1.01 22.31
N GLY A 152 13.93 -1.33 23.22
CA GLY A 152 14.09 -0.64 24.50
C GLY A 152 13.82 -1.51 25.73
N PRO A 153 14.16 -1.01 26.94
CA PRO A 153 13.90 -1.73 28.19
C PRO A 153 12.40 -1.72 28.54
N PRO A 154 11.94 -2.67 29.38
CA PRO A 154 10.56 -2.72 29.83
C PRO A 154 10.04 -1.39 30.38
N GLY A 155 8.90 -0.91 29.87
CA GLY A 155 8.27 0.37 30.25
C GLY A 155 8.84 1.61 29.55
N ARG A 156 9.77 1.46 28.60
CA ARG A 156 10.30 2.52 27.73
C ARG A 156 10.48 2.03 26.29
N GLU A 157 9.64 1.09 25.87
CA GLU A 157 9.70 0.53 24.54
C GLU A 157 9.25 1.55 23.48
N THR A 158 9.88 1.50 22.32
CA THR A 158 9.49 2.24 21.13
C THR A 158 9.26 1.25 20.01
N MET A 159 8.13 1.40 19.32
CA MET A 159 7.85 0.61 18.12
C MET A 159 8.55 1.27 16.93
N THR A 160 9.31 0.51 16.16
CA THR A 160 9.90 0.97 14.90
C THR A 160 9.32 0.14 13.76
N ILE A 161 8.84 0.81 12.72
CA ILE A 161 8.38 0.19 11.49
C ILE A 161 9.39 0.53 10.40
N THR A 162 10.02 -0.48 9.83
CA THR A 162 10.89 -0.35 8.66
C THR A 162 10.10 -0.73 7.42
N ILE A 163 10.05 0.19 6.46
CA ILE A 163 9.35 0.04 5.19
C ILE A 163 10.39 -0.03 4.08
N THR A 164 10.35 -1.11 3.32
CA THR A 164 11.16 -1.30 2.11
C THR A 164 10.25 -1.26 0.91
N SER A 165 10.63 -0.54 -0.15
CA SER A 165 9.80 -0.37 -1.34
C SER A 165 10.58 -0.59 -2.63
N GLU A 166 9.89 -1.14 -3.62
CA GLU A 166 10.39 -1.43 -4.95
C GLU A 166 9.35 -1.07 -6.02
N ILE A 167 9.78 -0.95 -7.27
CA ILE A 167 8.92 -0.86 -8.44
C ILE A 167 9.22 -2.07 -9.32
N ARG A 168 8.17 -2.78 -9.73
CA ARG A 168 8.28 -3.92 -10.65
C ARG A 168 7.27 -3.85 -11.77
N ASP A 169 7.61 -4.43 -12.92
CA ASP A 169 6.64 -4.74 -13.97
C ASP A 169 5.65 -5.78 -13.42
N LEU A 170 4.36 -5.48 -13.50
CA LEU A 170 3.30 -6.27 -12.89
C LEU A 170 3.12 -7.62 -13.58
N ASP A 171 3.41 -7.68 -14.88
CA ASP A 171 3.21 -8.87 -15.71
C ASP A 171 4.42 -9.81 -15.63
N THR A 172 5.63 -9.27 -15.70
CA THR A 172 6.87 -10.07 -15.68
C THR A 172 7.44 -10.28 -14.29
N ARG A 173 7.02 -9.46 -13.31
CA ARG A 173 7.57 -9.37 -11.94
C ARG A 173 9.04 -8.93 -11.90
N GLU A 174 9.56 -8.39 -12.99
CA GLU A 174 10.90 -7.82 -13.02
C GLU A 174 10.95 -6.54 -12.19
N VAL A 175 11.85 -6.48 -11.20
CA VAL A 175 12.14 -5.27 -10.44
C VAL A 175 12.88 -4.27 -11.33
N VAL A 176 12.26 -3.12 -11.56
CA VAL A 176 12.81 -2.00 -12.34
C VAL A 176 13.39 -0.89 -11.44
N TYR A 177 13.04 -0.90 -10.15
CA TYR A 177 13.64 -0.05 -9.13
C TYR A 177 13.59 -0.74 -7.74
N PRO A 178 14.64 -0.72 -6.93
CA PRO A 178 15.96 -0.13 -7.22
C PRO A 178 16.68 -0.88 -8.35
N PRO A 179 17.63 -0.25 -9.06
CA PRO A 179 18.46 -0.94 -10.05
C PRO A 179 19.18 -2.15 -9.45
N LYS A 180 19.42 -3.19 -10.25
CA LYS A 180 20.20 -4.37 -9.80
C LYS A 180 21.54 -3.94 -9.23
N GLY A 181 21.88 -4.46 -8.06
CA GLY A 181 23.11 -4.13 -7.34
C GLY A 181 23.05 -2.88 -6.46
N SER A 182 21.87 -2.26 -6.33
CA SER A 182 21.63 -1.19 -5.36
C SER A 182 20.67 -1.63 -4.25
N GLU A 183 20.76 -0.96 -3.10
CA GLU A 183 19.91 -1.28 -1.94
C GLU A 183 18.46 -0.88 -2.19
N ALA A 184 17.53 -1.66 -1.63
CA ALA A 184 16.11 -1.35 -1.67
C ALA A 184 15.80 -0.09 -0.88
N LEU A 185 14.85 0.69 -1.40
CA LEU A 185 14.48 1.97 -0.80
C LEU A 185 13.85 1.73 0.56
N THR A 186 14.61 1.97 1.61
CA THR A 186 14.25 1.62 2.98
C THR A 186 14.13 2.87 3.84
N LYS A 187 13.04 2.98 4.60
CA LYS A 187 12.85 4.04 5.59
C LYS A 187 12.23 3.48 6.86
N SER A 188 12.64 4.01 8.00
CA SER A 188 12.03 3.68 9.29
C SER A 188 11.17 4.82 9.84
N MET A 189 10.16 4.45 10.63
CA MET A 189 9.31 5.35 11.39
C MET A 189 9.20 4.84 12.83
N ASP A 190 9.38 5.74 13.78
CA ASP A 190 9.10 5.46 15.19
C ASP A 190 7.61 5.70 15.46
N GLY A 191 6.99 4.76 16.15
CA GLY A 191 5.58 4.75 16.54
C GLY A 191 5.32 5.32 17.92
#